data_AF-A0AAV1C7Q3-F1
#
_entry.id   AF-A0AAV1C7Q3-F1
#
_cell.length_a   1.000
_cell.length_b   1.000
_cell.length_c   1.000
_cell.angle_alpha   90.00
_cell.angle_beta   90.00
_cell.angle_gamma   90.00
#
_symmetry.space_group_name_H-M   'P 1'
#
loop_
_entity.id
_entity.type
_entity.pdbx_description
1 polymer ?
#
loop_
_entity_poly.entity_id
_entity_poly.type
_entity_poly.pdbx_seq_one_letter_code
_entity_poly.pdbx_strand_id
1 'polypeptide(L)'
;MFSMFRRINAKEHVVGWYSTGPKLRENDLNIHALFNEYVPTPVLVIIDVQPKELGIPTKAYYAVEEVKENATQKSQKVFVHVPSEIAAHEVEEIGVEHLLRDVKDTTISTLATEVTGKLAALKGLDARLQEIRSYLDLVIDGKLPLNHEILYHLQDVFNLLPNLNVSELIKSFAVKTNDQMLVIYLSSLIRSIIALHNLINNKMLNKEHEKAEDSKPVAVPTAAGS
;
A
#
# COMPACT_ATOMS: atom_id res chain seq x y z
N MET A 1 0.79 1.20 35.34
CA MET A 1 1.53 0.98 34.07
C MET A 1 1.79 2.31 33.35
N PHE A 2 0.78 3.13 33.04
CA PHE A 2 1.00 4.45 32.41
C PHE A 2 2.02 5.34 33.15
N SER A 3 1.91 5.42 34.49
CA SER A 3 2.86 6.16 35.33
C SER A 3 4.30 5.65 35.24
N MET A 4 4.51 4.37 34.91
CA MET A 4 5.85 3.80 34.72
C MET A 4 6.44 4.20 33.37
N PHE A 5 5.65 4.11 32.28
CA PHE A 5 6.07 4.56 30.95
C PHE A 5 6.40 6.05 30.93
N ARG A 6 5.55 6.89 31.56
CA ARG A 6 5.80 8.33 31.67
C ARG A 6 7.09 8.68 32.43
N ARG A 7 7.54 7.82 33.35
CA ARG A 7 8.82 8.00 34.07
C ARG A 7 10.03 7.71 33.18
N ILE A 8 9.89 6.83 32.19
CA ILE A 8 10.97 6.45 31.28
C ILE A 8 11.02 7.43 30.11
N ASN A 9 9.86 7.71 29.50
CA ASN A 9 9.72 8.64 28.40
C ASN A 9 8.57 9.61 28.65
N ALA A 10 8.92 10.86 28.95
CA ALA A 10 7.93 11.91 29.23
C ALA A 10 7.18 12.42 27.98
N LYS A 11 7.68 12.11 26.77
CA LYS A 11 7.04 12.53 25.51
C LYS A 11 5.86 11.61 25.12
N GLU A 12 5.85 10.38 25.61
CA GLU A 12 4.78 9.42 25.35
C GLU A 12 3.57 9.70 26.24
N HIS A 13 2.40 9.79 25.62
CA HIS A 13 1.12 9.98 26.28
C HIS A 13 0.07 9.05 25.68
N VAL A 14 -0.99 8.77 26.44
CA VAL A 14 -2.11 7.98 25.95
C VAL A 14 -2.86 8.79 24.90
N VAL A 15 -3.10 8.21 23.73
CA VAL A 15 -3.84 8.82 22.62
C VAL A 15 -5.15 8.10 22.31
N GLY A 16 -5.37 6.93 22.89
CA GLY A 16 -6.50 6.07 22.57
C GLY A 16 -6.32 4.65 23.06
N TRP A 17 -7.03 3.73 22.42
CA TRP A 17 -7.02 2.31 22.74
C TRP A 17 -7.21 1.46 21.49
N TYR A 18 -6.89 0.17 21.58
CA TYR A 18 -7.00 -0.74 20.45
C TYR A 18 -7.75 -2.02 20.82
N SER A 19 -8.31 -2.68 19.81
CA SER A 19 -9.02 -3.95 19.95
C SER A 19 -8.58 -4.92 18.86
N THR A 20 -8.32 -6.16 19.23
CA THR A 20 -7.88 -7.23 18.32
C THR A 20 -9.07 -8.04 17.80
N GLY A 21 -10.12 -7.36 17.33
CA GLY A 21 -11.36 -7.97 16.85
C GLY A 21 -11.63 -7.65 15.38
N PRO A 22 -12.29 -8.53 14.61
CA PRO A 22 -12.47 -8.30 13.17
C PRO A 22 -13.47 -7.19 12.83
N LYS A 23 -14.41 -6.87 13.73
CA LYS A 23 -15.47 -5.86 13.54
C LYS A 23 -15.78 -5.14 14.85
N LEU A 24 -16.31 -3.92 14.74
CA LEU A 24 -16.81 -3.13 15.87
C LEU A 24 -17.93 -3.88 16.59
N ARG A 25 -17.97 -3.73 17.92
CA ARG A 25 -19.02 -4.21 18.81
C ARG A 25 -19.72 -3.03 19.45
N GLU A 26 -20.99 -3.19 19.81
CA GLU A 26 -21.75 -2.13 20.49
C GLU A 26 -21.12 -1.70 21.82
N ASN A 27 -20.49 -2.64 22.53
CA ASN A 27 -19.78 -2.36 23.78
C ASN A 27 -18.55 -1.46 23.60
N ASP A 28 -18.02 -1.33 22.38
CA ASP A 28 -16.85 -0.49 22.12
C ASP A 28 -17.16 0.99 22.36
N LEU A 29 -18.41 1.43 22.15
CA LEU A 29 -18.84 2.80 22.47
C LEU A 29 -18.79 3.07 23.99
N ASN A 30 -19.17 2.09 24.80
CA ASN A 30 -19.14 2.19 26.26
C ASN A 30 -17.70 2.26 26.77
N ILE A 31 -16.81 1.44 26.20
CA ILE A 31 -15.38 1.47 26.53
C ILE A 31 -14.77 2.82 26.10
N HIS A 32 -15.09 3.28 24.90
CA HIS A 32 -14.58 4.55 24.40
C HIS A 32 -15.00 5.75 25.26
N ALA A 33 -16.21 5.74 25.82
CA ALA A 33 -16.66 6.77 26.75
C ALA A 33 -15.82 6.83 28.04
N LEU A 34 -15.31 5.69 28.52
CA LEU A 34 -14.39 5.66 29.68
C LEU A 34 -13.05 6.33 29.37
N PHE A 35 -12.55 6.19 28.14
CA PHE A 35 -11.29 6.80 27.72
C PHE A 35 -11.37 8.33 27.55
N ASN A 36 -12.57 8.90 27.37
CA ASN A 36 -12.77 10.34 27.32
C ASN A 36 -12.40 11.06 28.62
N GLU A 37 -12.39 10.35 29.75
CA GLU A 37 -11.94 10.92 31.03
C GLU A 37 -10.41 11.17 31.06
N TYR A 38 -9.66 10.41 30.26
CA TYR A 38 -8.20 10.46 30.22
C TYR A 38 -7.66 11.30 29.07
N VAL A 39 -8.35 11.28 27.92
CA VAL A 39 -7.92 11.93 26.69
C VAL A 39 -9.13 12.64 26.08
N PRO A 40 -9.02 13.92 25.68
CA PRO A 40 -10.16 14.67 25.13
C PRO A 40 -10.69 14.10 23.81
N THR A 41 -9.82 13.49 22.99
CA THR A 41 -10.18 12.89 21.70
C THR A 41 -9.48 11.54 21.53
N PRO A 42 -9.96 10.46 22.19
CA PRO A 42 -9.36 9.16 22.06
C PRO A 42 -9.65 8.57 20.67
N VAL A 43 -8.68 7.84 20.13
CA VAL A 43 -8.84 7.08 18.88
C VAL A 43 -8.95 5.59 19.20
N LEU A 44 -9.92 4.90 18.58
CA LEU A 44 -10.04 3.46 18.59
C LEU A 44 -9.35 2.89 17.36
N VAL A 45 -8.38 1.99 17.55
CA VAL A 45 -7.76 1.25 16.45
C VAL A 45 -8.14 -0.22 16.51
N ILE A 46 -8.78 -0.70 15.47
CA ILE A 46 -9.05 -2.12 15.29
C ILE A 46 -7.91 -2.74 14.51
N ILE A 47 -7.30 -3.78 15.07
CA ILE A 47 -6.20 -4.52 14.48
C ILE A 47 -6.69 -5.92 14.13
N ASP A 48 -6.67 -6.26 12.84
CA ASP A 48 -6.94 -7.62 12.38
C ASP A 48 -5.69 -8.49 12.59
N VAL A 49 -5.83 -9.51 13.43
CA VAL A 49 -4.76 -10.47 13.75
C VAL A 49 -4.59 -11.51 12.64
N GLN A 50 -5.62 -11.72 11.82
CA GLN A 50 -5.62 -12.69 10.72
C GLN A 50 -6.09 -12.02 9.42
N PRO A 51 -5.23 -11.18 8.80
CA PRO A 51 -5.61 -10.46 7.61
C PRO A 51 -5.87 -11.44 6.47
N LYS A 52 -7.16 -11.57 6.11
CA LYS A 52 -7.61 -12.26 4.89
C LYS A 52 -7.77 -11.30 3.73
N GLU A 53 -8.02 -10.03 4.03
CA GLU A 53 -8.23 -8.96 3.06
C GLU A 53 -6.90 -8.36 2.60
N LEU A 54 -6.84 -8.01 1.32
CA LEU A 54 -5.69 -7.35 0.72
C LEU A 54 -5.72 -5.87 1.13
N GLY A 55 -4.93 -5.49 2.13
CA GLY A 55 -4.87 -4.11 2.61
C GLY A 55 -4.14 -3.95 3.93
N ILE A 56 -4.21 -2.74 4.50
CA ILE A 56 -3.66 -2.44 5.81
C ILE A 56 -4.58 -3.08 6.87
N PRO A 57 -4.06 -3.92 7.79
CA PRO A 57 -4.86 -4.65 8.77
C PRO A 57 -5.38 -3.77 9.92
N THR A 58 -5.17 -2.46 9.86
CA THR A 58 -5.57 -1.50 10.89
C THR A 58 -6.69 -0.61 10.37
N LYS A 59 -7.74 -0.44 11.17
CA LYS A 59 -8.83 0.51 10.92
C LYS A 59 -8.95 1.44 12.11
N ALA A 60 -8.83 2.75 11.88
CA ALA A 60 -8.91 3.74 12.94
C ALA A 60 -10.29 4.42 12.95
N TYR A 61 -10.78 4.72 14.15
CA TYR A 61 -12.09 5.34 14.38
C TYR A 61 -12.02 6.37 15.50
N TYR A 62 -12.80 7.43 15.39
CA TYR A 62 -13.05 8.37 16.48
C TYR A 62 -14.55 8.53 16.68
N ALA A 63 -14.98 8.82 17.90
CA ALA A 63 -16.39 8.99 18.20
C ALA A 63 -16.86 10.42 17.87
N VAL A 64 -17.94 10.52 17.10
CA VAL A 64 -18.65 11.77 16.82
C VAL A 64 -20.07 11.64 17.33
N GLU A 65 -20.59 12.72 17.92
CA GLU A 65 -22.02 12.84 18.23
C GLU A 65 -22.76 13.26 16.96
N GLU A 66 -23.49 12.33 16.37
CA GLU A 66 -24.27 12.60 15.18
C GLU A 66 -25.70 12.98 15.58
N VAL A 67 -26.10 14.19 15.19
CA VAL A 67 -27.48 14.66 15.34
C VAL A 67 -28.22 14.28 14.07
N LYS A 68 -28.98 13.18 14.13
CA LYS A 68 -29.85 12.78 13.01
C LYS A 68 -30.90 13.87 12.77
N GLU A 69 -31.10 14.26 11.51
CA GLU A 69 -32.11 15.25 11.09
C GLU A 69 -33.56 14.84 11.42
N ASN A 70 -33.80 13.56 11.72
CA ASN A 70 -35.09 13.11 12.23
C ASN A 70 -35.27 13.59 13.68
N ALA A 71 -35.98 14.71 13.84
CA ALA A 71 -36.19 15.55 15.02
C ALA A 71 -36.69 14.88 16.33
N THR A 72 -36.63 13.55 16.47
CA THR A 72 -37.13 12.80 17.63
C THR A 72 -36.16 11.75 18.19
N GLN A 73 -35.01 11.49 17.56
CA GLN A 73 -34.03 10.54 18.10
C GLN A 73 -32.91 11.27 18.85
N LYS A 74 -32.62 10.81 20.08
CA LYS A 74 -31.51 11.27 20.91
C LYS A 74 -30.20 11.22 20.11
N SER A 75 -29.31 12.19 20.32
CA SER A 75 -27.97 12.18 19.77
C SER A 75 -27.31 10.82 20.02
N GLN A 76 -26.87 10.16 18.95
CA GLN A 76 -26.20 8.86 19.03
C GLN A 76 -24.72 9.07 18.73
N LYS A 77 -23.85 8.53 19.59
CA LYS A 77 -22.42 8.48 19.30
C LYS A 77 -22.16 7.40 18.27
N VAL A 78 -21.56 7.81 17.15
CA VAL A 78 -21.21 6.93 16.04
C VAL A 78 -19.70 7.02 15.82
N PHE A 79 -19.10 5.89 15.46
CA PHE A 79 -17.70 5.85 15.08
C PHE A 79 -17.53 6.23 13.62
N VAL A 80 -16.73 7.27 13.38
CA VAL A 80 -16.35 7.69 12.03
C VAL A 80 -14.96 7.15 11.74
N HIS A 81 -14.80 6.52 10.57
CA HIS A 81 -13.52 5.97 10.12
C HIS A 81 -12.53 7.09 9.79
N VAL A 82 -11.29 6.93 10.25
CA VAL A 82 -10.16 7.81 9.93
C VAL A 82 -9.20 7.06 9.01
N PRO A 83 -8.76 7.67 7.89
CA PRO A 83 -7.69 7.12 7.08
C PRO A 83 -6.46 6.83 7.93
N SER A 84 -5.94 5.60 7.85
CA SER A 84 -4.78 5.15 8.63
C SER A 84 -3.70 4.60 7.72
N GLU A 85 -2.46 4.92 8.03
CA GLU A 85 -1.27 4.33 7.42
C GLU A 85 -0.32 3.77 8.48
N ILE A 86 0.48 2.78 8.11
CA ILE A 86 1.53 2.24 8.97
C ILE A 86 2.85 2.86 8.51
N ALA A 87 3.42 3.71 9.37
CA ALA A 87 4.74 4.28 9.20
C ALA A 87 5.71 3.66 10.21
N ALA A 88 7.00 3.65 9.88
CA ALA A 88 8.07 3.17 10.74
C ALA A 88 9.10 4.28 10.98
N HIS A 89 9.73 4.29 12.15
CA HIS A 89 10.91 5.10 12.39
C HIS A 89 12.18 4.39 11.88
N GLU A 90 13.29 5.12 11.68
CA GLU A 90 14.53 4.56 11.09
C GLU A 90 15.01 3.28 11.80
N VAL A 91 14.97 3.27 13.13
CA VAL A 91 15.38 2.10 13.94
C VAL A 91 14.44 0.90 13.74
N GLU A 92 13.14 1.15 13.57
CA GLU A 92 12.13 0.11 13.34
C GLU A 92 12.22 -0.43 11.92
N GLU A 93 12.48 0.44 10.93
CA GLU A 93 12.64 0.07 9.53
C GLU A 93 13.79 -0.94 9.36
N ILE A 94 14.95 -0.66 9.97
CA ILE A 94 16.10 -1.59 9.96
C ILE A 94 15.73 -2.93 10.60
N GLY A 95 14.99 -2.90 11.71
CA GLY A 95 14.55 -4.11 12.40
C GLY A 95 13.60 -4.96 11.55
N VAL A 96 12.61 -4.32 10.92
CA VAL A 96 11.64 -4.98 10.04
C VAL A 96 12.31 -5.51 8.77
N GLU A 97 13.18 -4.72 8.15
CA GLU A 97 13.93 -5.15 6.96
C GLU A 97 14.80 -6.38 7.26
N HIS A 98 15.46 -6.42 8.42
CA HIS A 98 16.25 -7.57 8.84
C HIS A 98 15.39 -8.84 8.97
N LEU A 99 14.20 -8.72 9.57
CA LEU A 99 13.27 -9.84 9.72
C LEU A 99 12.68 -10.32 8.39
N LEU A 100 12.56 -9.43 7.41
CA LEU A 100 11.96 -9.73 6.10
C LEU A 100 12.97 -10.12 5.03
N ARG A 101 14.26 -10.24 5.36
CA ARG A 101 15.32 -10.56 4.39
C ARG A 101 15.07 -11.86 3.62
N ASP A 102 14.48 -12.86 4.26
CA ASP A 102 14.21 -14.17 3.64
C ASP A 102 12.90 -14.20 2.84
N VAL A 103 12.04 -13.18 3.01
CA VAL A 103 10.72 -13.09 2.37
C VAL A 103 10.72 -12.06 1.24
N LYS A 104 11.51 -10.99 1.38
CA LYS A 104 11.53 -9.85 0.46
C LYS A 104 12.62 -10.05 -0.59
N ASP A 105 12.22 -10.46 -1.79
CA ASP A 105 13.13 -10.51 -2.93
C ASP A 105 13.59 -9.09 -3.31
N THR A 106 14.80 -8.71 -2.89
CA THR A 106 15.43 -7.41 -3.24
C THR A 106 15.77 -7.32 -4.73
N THR A 107 15.59 -8.41 -5.47
CA THR A 107 15.84 -8.52 -6.92
C THR A 107 14.63 -8.12 -7.77
N ILE A 108 13.48 -7.82 -7.16
CA ILE A 108 12.28 -7.41 -7.89
C ILE A 108 12.53 -6.08 -8.59
N SER A 109 12.50 -6.13 -9.92
CA SER A 109 12.58 -4.95 -10.79
C SER A 109 11.49 -3.93 -10.44
N THR A 110 11.80 -2.63 -10.53
CA THR A 110 10.85 -1.54 -10.28
C THR A 110 9.53 -1.71 -11.05
N LEU A 111 9.59 -2.20 -12.29
CA LEU A 111 8.42 -2.48 -13.11
C LEU A 111 7.53 -3.58 -12.51
N ALA A 112 8.12 -4.65 -11.98
CA ALA A 112 7.35 -5.75 -11.39
C ALA A 112 6.61 -5.28 -10.13
N THR A 113 7.25 -4.44 -9.32
CA THR A 113 6.62 -3.78 -8.16
C THR A 113 5.45 -2.90 -8.59
N GLU A 114 5.62 -2.06 -9.61
CA GLU A 114 4.54 -1.19 -10.12
C GLU A 114 3.35 -2.00 -10.66
N VAL A 115 3.61 -3.05 -11.44
CA VAL A 115 2.56 -3.94 -11.98
C VAL A 115 1.82 -4.64 -10.85
N THR A 116 2.54 -5.12 -9.85
CA THR A 116 1.96 -5.77 -8.66
C THR A 116 1.10 -4.80 -7.87
N GLY A 117 1.56 -3.54 -7.70
CA GLY A 117 0.80 -2.47 -7.09
C GLY A 117 -0.51 -2.16 -7.82
N LYS A 118 -0.47 -2.05 -9.16
CA LYS A 118 -1.69 -1.84 -9.97
C LYS A 118 -2.67 -3.01 -9.85
N LEU A 119 -2.17 -4.24 -9.87
CA LEU A 119 -3.00 -5.45 -9.73
C LEU A 119 -3.63 -5.53 -8.33
N ALA A 120 -2.87 -5.19 -7.29
CA ALA A 120 -3.39 -5.10 -5.92
C ALA A 120 -4.48 -4.03 -5.80
N ALA A 121 -4.28 -2.85 -6.40
CA ALA A 121 -5.28 -1.78 -6.41
C ALA A 121 -6.58 -2.19 -7.11
N LEU A 122 -6.50 -2.89 -8.24
CA LEU A 122 -7.68 -3.42 -8.95
C LEU A 122 -8.43 -4.46 -8.11
N LYS A 123 -7.72 -5.38 -7.45
CA LYS A 123 -8.34 -6.34 -6.52
C LYS A 123 -9.01 -5.64 -5.34
N GLY A 124 -8.40 -4.58 -4.81
CA GLY A 124 -9.00 -3.75 -3.77
C GLY A 124 -10.28 -3.06 -4.23
N LEU A 125 -10.30 -2.52 -5.45
CA LEU A 125 -11.50 -1.91 -6.04
C LEU A 125 -12.63 -2.93 -6.23
N ASP A 126 -12.32 -4.12 -6.75
CA ASP A 126 -13.28 -5.21 -6.92
C ASP A 126 -13.92 -5.62 -5.58
N ALA A 127 -13.11 -5.82 -4.55
CA ALA A 127 -13.60 -6.12 -3.21
C ALA A 127 -14.55 -5.04 -2.66
N ARG A 128 -14.21 -3.75 -2.85
CA ARG A 128 -15.07 -2.64 -2.42
C ARG A 128 -16.39 -2.57 -3.19
N LEU A 129 -16.37 -2.82 -4.50
CA LEU A 129 -17.60 -2.90 -5.30
C LEU A 129 -18.48 -4.07 -4.86
N GLN A 130 -17.87 -5.21 -4.50
CA GLN A 130 -18.59 -6.37 -3.98
C GLN A 130 -19.22 -6.11 -2.60
N GLU A 131 -18.54 -5.36 -1.73
CA GLU A 131 -19.09 -4.89 -0.45
C GLU A 131 -20.30 -3.97 -0.65
N ILE A 132 -20.20 -2.99 -1.56
CA ILE A 132 -21.32 -2.08 -1.90
C ILE A 132 -22.52 -2.87 -2.41
N ARG A 133 -22.29 -3.82 -3.32
CA ARG A 133 -23.36 -4.70 -3.83
C ARG A 133 -24.01 -5.49 -2.69
N SER A 134 -23.20 -6.10 -1.83
CA SER A 134 -23.70 -6.89 -0.69
C SER A 134 -24.55 -6.05 0.26
N TYR A 135 -24.17 -4.79 0.50
CA TYR A 135 -24.99 -3.86 1.27
C TYR A 135 -26.34 -3.57 0.59
N LEU A 136 -26.35 -3.29 -0.71
CA LEU A 136 -27.59 -3.04 -1.46
C LEU A 136 -28.49 -4.27 -1.48
N ASP A 137 -27.94 -5.48 -1.64
CA ASP A 137 -28.69 -6.73 -1.57
C ASP A 137 -29.37 -6.91 -0.20
N LEU A 138 -28.68 -6.56 0.90
CA LEU A 138 -29.24 -6.61 2.26
C LEU A 138 -30.35 -5.58 2.51
N VAL A 139 -30.28 -4.42 1.86
CA VAL A 139 -31.32 -3.38 1.93
C VAL A 139 -32.55 -3.80 1.12
N ILE A 140 -32.36 -4.40 -0.06
CA ILE A 140 -33.46 -4.95 -0.88
C ILE A 140 -34.18 -6.10 -0.15
N ASP A 141 -33.41 -6.98 0.52
CA ASP A 141 -33.94 -8.05 1.37
C ASP A 141 -34.68 -7.54 2.62
N GLY A 142 -34.61 -6.24 2.94
CA GLY A 142 -35.24 -5.64 4.11
C GLY A 142 -34.56 -5.98 5.44
N LYS A 143 -33.35 -6.56 5.43
CA LYS A 143 -32.60 -6.92 6.65
C LYS A 143 -31.94 -5.72 7.33
N LEU A 144 -31.60 -4.70 6.55
CA LEU A 144 -31.02 -3.44 7.04
C LEU A 144 -31.90 -2.25 6.65
N PRO A 145 -32.06 -1.25 7.54
CA PRO A 145 -32.78 -0.03 7.21
C PRO A 145 -32.03 0.78 6.16
N LEU A 146 -32.80 1.48 5.32
CA LEU A 146 -32.27 2.36 4.30
C LEU A 146 -31.52 3.55 4.94
N ASN A 147 -30.23 3.68 4.65
CA ASN A 147 -29.48 4.91 4.95
C ASN A 147 -29.42 5.80 3.70
N HIS A 148 -30.06 6.96 3.77
CA HIS A 148 -30.13 7.92 2.67
C HIS A 148 -28.77 8.57 2.35
N GLU A 149 -27.91 8.79 3.34
CA GLU A 149 -26.58 9.39 3.12
C GLU A 149 -25.71 8.51 2.23
N ILE A 150 -25.70 7.21 2.49
CA ILE A 150 -24.95 6.23 1.68
C ILE A 150 -25.46 6.25 0.23
N LEU A 151 -26.78 6.35 0.04
CA LEU A 151 -27.36 6.44 -1.30
C LEU A 151 -27.00 7.73 -2.02
N TYR A 152 -26.97 8.86 -1.32
CA TYR A 152 -26.53 10.13 -1.92
C TYR A 152 -25.07 10.04 -2.36
N HIS A 153 -24.18 9.50 -1.53
CA HIS A 153 -22.80 9.27 -1.92
C HIS A 153 -22.66 8.32 -3.11
N LEU A 154 -23.44 7.23 -3.16
CA LEU A 154 -23.44 6.32 -4.30
C LEU A 154 -23.94 7.03 -5.58
N GLN A 155 -24.97 7.86 -5.48
CA GLN A 155 -25.47 8.65 -6.60
C GLN A 155 -24.41 9.62 -7.11
N ASP A 156 -23.71 10.32 -6.21
CA ASP A 156 -22.61 11.21 -6.57
C ASP A 156 -21.48 10.46 -7.29
N VAL A 157 -21.12 9.26 -6.81
CA VAL A 157 -20.12 8.40 -7.48
C VAL A 157 -20.54 8.09 -8.92
N PHE A 158 -21.81 7.73 -9.15
CA PHE A 158 -22.31 7.45 -10.51
C PHE A 158 -22.34 8.70 -11.39
N ASN A 159 -22.69 9.87 -10.82
CA ASN A 159 -22.70 11.14 -11.55
C ASN A 159 -21.29 11.63 -11.92
N LEU A 160 -20.29 11.29 -11.11
CA LEU A 160 -18.88 11.62 -11.34
C LEU A 160 -18.19 10.65 -12.31
N LEU A 161 -18.84 9.57 -12.74
CA LEU A 161 -18.25 8.66 -13.72
C LEU A 161 -18.02 9.42 -15.04
N PRO A 162 -16.77 9.52 -15.50
CA PRO A 162 -16.45 10.28 -16.69
C PRO A 162 -17.05 9.60 -17.93
N ASN A 163 -17.65 10.39 -18.82
CA ASN A 163 -18.05 9.90 -20.13
C ASN A 163 -16.80 9.69 -21.00
N LEU A 164 -16.45 8.44 -21.25
CA LEU A 164 -15.24 8.07 -21.99
C LEU A 164 -15.36 8.26 -23.51
N ASN A 165 -16.57 8.47 -24.03
CA ASN A 165 -16.83 8.55 -25.47
C ASN A 165 -16.71 9.97 -26.05
N VAL A 166 -16.07 10.89 -25.33
CA VAL A 166 -15.84 12.25 -25.81
C VAL A 166 -14.68 12.25 -26.81
N SER A 167 -14.91 12.77 -28.02
CA SER A 167 -13.91 12.81 -29.11
C SER A 167 -12.59 13.49 -28.68
N GLU A 168 -12.69 14.54 -27.86
CA GLU A 168 -11.53 15.24 -27.30
C GLU A 168 -10.69 14.37 -26.35
N LEU A 169 -11.35 13.54 -25.53
CA LEU A 169 -10.68 12.62 -24.62
C LEU A 169 -9.98 11.50 -25.40
N ILE A 170 -10.63 10.94 -26.43
CA ILE A 170 -10.04 9.92 -27.32
C ILE A 170 -8.80 10.48 -28.02
N LYS A 171 -8.89 11.71 -28.56
CA LYS A 171 -7.75 12.39 -29.18
C LYS A 171 -6.62 12.62 -28.17
N SER A 172 -6.94 13.05 -26.96
CA SER A 172 -5.97 13.26 -25.88
C SER A 172 -5.26 11.96 -25.48
N PHE A 173 -5.99 10.84 -25.39
CA PHE A 173 -5.39 9.52 -25.15
C PHE A 173 -4.46 9.08 -26.27
N ALA A 174 -4.85 9.31 -27.53
CA ALA A 174 -4.01 8.97 -28.68
C ALA A 174 -2.70 9.78 -28.69
N VAL A 175 -2.78 11.10 -28.46
CA VAL A 175 -1.60 11.97 -28.33
C VAL A 175 -0.70 11.49 -27.19
N LYS A 176 -1.27 11.26 -26.00
CA LYS A 176 -0.49 10.83 -24.84
C LYS A 176 0.17 9.46 -25.05
N THR A 177 -0.51 8.53 -25.72
CA THR A 177 0.04 7.22 -26.06
C THR A 177 1.21 7.35 -27.03
N ASN A 178 1.08 8.22 -28.04
CA ASN A 178 2.15 8.47 -29.00
C ASN A 178 3.40 9.06 -28.32
N ASP A 179 3.22 10.06 -27.45
CA ASP A 179 4.32 10.66 -26.67
C ASP A 179 5.03 9.62 -25.79
N GLN A 180 4.26 8.77 -25.10
CA GLN A 180 4.81 7.70 -24.27
C GLN A 180 5.59 6.69 -25.12
N MET A 181 5.07 6.33 -26.31
CA MET A 181 5.70 5.37 -27.21
C MET A 181 7.02 5.91 -27.76
N LEU A 182 7.10 7.21 -28.06
CA LEU A 182 8.35 7.87 -28.46
C LEU A 182 9.44 7.73 -27.39
N VAL A 183 9.10 7.96 -26.11
CA VAL A 183 10.05 7.81 -24.99
C VAL A 183 10.52 6.35 -24.86
N ILE A 184 9.62 5.38 -25.05
CA ILE A 184 9.96 3.95 -25.03
C ILE A 184 10.94 3.60 -26.15
N TYR A 185 10.70 4.10 -27.37
CA TYR A 185 11.60 3.88 -28.50
C TYR A 185 12.98 4.50 -28.28
N LEU A 186 13.05 5.74 -27.80
CA LEU A 186 14.33 6.38 -27.52
C LEU A 186 15.11 5.60 -26.44
N SER A 187 14.41 5.17 -25.38
CA SER A 187 15.00 4.38 -24.30
C SER A 187 15.54 3.03 -24.77
N SER A 188 14.84 2.34 -25.69
CA SER A 188 15.28 1.06 -26.24
C SER A 188 16.49 1.20 -27.17
N LEU A 189 16.57 2.30 -27.93
CA LEU A 189 17.71 2.64 -28.78
C LEU A 189 18.95 2.92 -27.92
N ILE A 190 18.83 3.78 -26.91
CA ILE A 190 19.91 4.07 -25.96
C ILE A 190 20.40 2.77 -25.29
N ARG A 191 19.48 1.92 -24.82
CA ARG A 191 19.83 0.62 -24.23
C ARG A 191 20.60 -0.28 -25.20
N SER A 192 20.22 -0.30 -26.47
CA SER A 192 20.92 -1.08 -27.51
C SER A 192 22.34 -0.57 -27.78
N ILE A 193 22.53 0.76 -27.81
CA ILE A 193 23.86 1.37 -27.97
C ILE A 193 24.75 1.05 -26.77
N ILE A 194 24.24 1.19 -25.54
CA ILE A 194 24.98 0.87 -24.32
C ILE A 194 25.36 -0.62 -24.30
N ALA A 195 24.43 -1.51 -24.66
CA ALA A 195 24.72 -2.94 -24.73
C ALA A 195 25.81 -3.26 -25.76
N LEU A 196 25.77 -2.61 -26.93
CA LEU A 196 26.80 -2.77 -27.95
C LEU A 196 28.16 -2.24 -27.48
N HIS A 197 28.20 -1.06 -26.86
CA HIS A 197 29.42 -0.48 -26.32
C HIS A 197 30.05 -1.38 -25.24
N ASN A 198 29.23 -1.90 -24.32
CA ASN A 198 29.66 -2.85 -23.30
C ASN A 198 30.19 -4.14 -23.91
N LEU A 199 29.54 -4.67 -24.96
CA LEU A 199 30.00 -5.86 -25.66
C LEU A 199 31.37 -5.65 -26.35
N ILE A 200 31.56 -4.49 -26.99
CA ILE A 200 32.83 -4.13 -27.61
C ILE A 200 33.94 -4.04 -26.55
N ASN A 201 33.69 -3.32 -25.46
CA ASN A 201 34.66 -3.17 -24.37
C ASN A 201 35.01 -4.52 -23.74
N ASN A 202 34.01 -5.36 -23.44
CA ASN A 202 34.22 -6.71 -22.92
C ASN A 202 35.05 -7.57 -23.88
N LYS A 203 34.81 -7.48 -25.19
CA LYS A 203 35.57 -8.22 -26.20
C LYS A 203 37.02 -7.72 -26.30
N MET A 204 37.26 -6.42 -26.19
CA MET A 204 38.63 -5.87 -26.18
C MET A 204 39.38 -6.31 -24.94
N LEU A 205 38.77 -6.19 -23.75
CA LEU A 205 39.36 -6.65 -22.49
C LEU A 205 39.69 -8.14 -22.52
N ASN A 206 38.75 -8.98 -22.98
CA ASN A 206 39.00 -10.43 -23.08
C ASN A 206 40.17 -10.74 -24.02
N LYS A 207 40.28 -10.04 -25.16
CA LYS A 207 41.38 -10.22 -26.11
C LYS A 207 42.73 -9.77 -25.53
N GLU A 208 42.74 -8.72 -24.71
CA GLU A 208 43.94 -8.28 -23.99
C GLU A 208 44.35 -9.30 -22.91
N HIS A 209 43.37 -9.84 -22.19
CA HIS A 209 43.59 -10.91 -21.22
C HIS A 209 44.15 -12.18 -21.88
N GLU A 210 43.58 -12.65 -22.99
CA GLU A 210 44.08 -13.80 -23.75
C GLU A 210 45.54 -13.59 -24.19
N LYS A 211 45.87 -12.42 -24.74
CA LYS A 211 47.26 -12.08 -25.10
C LYS A 211 48.20 -12.03 -23.90
N ALA A 212 47.73 -11.56 -22.75
CA ALA A 212 48.51 -11.53 -21.51
C ALA A 212 48.75 -12.95 -20.95
N GLU A 213 47.81 -13.88 -21.16
CA GLU A 213 47.98 -15.28 -20.77
C GLU A 213 48.92 -16.03 -21.71
N ASP A 214 48.78 -15.83 -23.03
CA ASP A 214 49.69 -16.41 -24.03
C ASP A 214 51.14 -15.93 -23.90
N SER A 215 51.35 -14.74 -23.31
CA SER A 215 52.68 -14.19 -23.04
C SER A 215 53.26 -14.56 -21.67
N LYS A 216 52.50 -15.26 -20.80
CA LYS A 216 53.09 -15.84 -19.58
C LYS A 216 53.98 -17.03 -19.99
N PRO A 217 55.24 -17.07 -19.57
CA PRO A 217 56.14 -18.15 -19.94
C PRO A 217 55.60 -19.46 -19.39
N VAL A 218 55.43 -20.46 -20.26
CA VAL A 218 55.19 -21.85 -19.87
C VAL A 218 56.34 -22.25 -18.94
N ALA A 219 56.04 -22.46 -17.65
CA ALA A 219 56.98 -23.05 -16.72
C ALA A 219 57.30 -24.46 -17.24
N VAL A 220 58.44 -24.60 -17.93
CA VAL A 220 58.96 -25.88 -18.38
C VAL A 220 59.16 -26.73 -17.13
N PRO A 221 58.45 -27.86 -16.95
CA PRO A 221 58.76 -28.75 -15.86
C PRO A 221 60.16 -29.28 -16.14
N THR A 222 61.12 -28.92 -15.27
CA THR A 222 62.47 -29.46 -15.29
C THR A 222 62.36 -30.98 -15.24
N ALA A 223 62.57 -31.63 -16.39
CA ALA A 223 62.66 -33.06 -16.48
C ALA A 223 63.76 -33.53 -15.54
N ALA A 224 63.37 -34.30 -14.52
CA ALA A 224 64.28 -35.06 -13.70
C ALA A 224 65.12 -35.95 -14.64
N GLY A 225 66.42 -35.67 -14.70
CA GLY A 225 67.36 -36.38 -15.57
C GLY A 225 68.65 -36.64 -14.83
N SER A 226 68.76 -37.90 -14.36
CA SER A 226 69.96 -38.64 -13.89
C SER A 226 70.51 -38.30 -12.51
#